data_AF-A0A5T9C371-F1
#
_entry.id   AF-A0A5T9C371-F1
#
_cell.length_a   1.000
_cell.length_b   1.000
_cell.length_c   1.000
_cell.angle_alpha   90.00
_cell.angle_beta   90.00
_cell.angle_gamma   90.00
#
_symmetry.space_group_name_H-M   'P 1'
#
loop_
_entity.id
_entity.type
_entity.pdbx_description
1 polymer ?
#
loop_
_entity_poly.entity_id
_entity_poly.type
_entity_poly.pdbx_seq_one_letter_code
_entity_poly.pdbx_strand_id
1 'polypeptide(L)'
;SVTGGIEVPMNTKVRDDVIGLDGSVDYKETSRAPYTKVTAKVPKNFPVDKITSSDVMTITSELANGQVYVLSNAWLHGEANHNPEEGTVDLEFHGEEGFYQ
;
A
#
# COMPACT_ATOMS: atom_id res chain seq x y z
N SER A 1 10.31 0.99 14.47
CA SER A 1 10.38 -0.39 13.95
C SER A 1 8.98 -0.79 13.50
N VAL A 2 8.89 -1.47 12.37
CA VAL A 2 7.62 -2.04 11.90
C VAL A 2 7.29 -3.24 12.80
N THR A 3 6.08 -3.29 13.33
CA THR A 3 5.63 -4.42 14.17
C THR A 3 4.43 -5.16 13.62
N GLY A 4 3.69 -4.58 12.68
CA GLY A 4 2.66 -5.32 11.96
C GLY A 4 3.13 -5.82 10.60
N GLY A 5 2.24 -6.57 9.94
CA GLY A 5 2.48 -7.07 8.59
C GLY A 5 2.62 -5.93 7.59
N ILE A 6 3.46 -6.16 6.57
CA ILE A 6 3.48 -5.35 5.37
C ILE A 6 2.61 -6.05 4.33
N GLU A 7 1.66 -5.33 3.76
CA GLU A 7 0.84 -5.81 2.66
C GLU A 7 1.09 -4.95 1.41
N VAL A 8 1.32 -5.61 0.28
CA VAL A 8 1.57 -5.00 -1.02
C VAL A 8 0.78 -5.75 -2.09
N PRO A 9 0.30 -5.09 -3.15
CA PRO A 9 -0.44 -5.75 -4.21
C PRO A 9 0.50 -6.59 -5.10
N MET A 10 0.05 -7.80 -5.44
CA MET A 10 0.68 -8.63 -6.47
C MET A 10 0.19 -8.28 -7.89
N ASN A 11 -0.92 -7.55 -8.00
CA ASN A 11 -1.52 -7.13 -9.25
C ASN A 11 -1.99 -5.66 -9.17
N THR A 12 -1.84 -4.88 -10.23
CA THR A 12 -2.42 -3.53 -10.37
C THR A 12 -3.67 -3.52 -11.26
N LYS A 13 -3.98 -4.66 -11.87
CA LYS A 13 -5.17 -4.89 -12.68
C LYS A 13 -6.07 -5.87 -11.96
N VAL A 14 -7.29 -5.45 -11.63
CA VAL A 14 -8.33 -6.29 -11.07
C VAL A 14 -9.25 -6.72 -12.20
N ARG A 15 -9.54 -8.02 -12.30
CA ARG A 15 -10.40 -8.58 -13.33
C ARG A 15 -11.59 -9.26 -12.69
N ASP A 16 -12.78 -8.89 -13.12
CA ASP A 16 -14.04 -9.48 -12.70
C ASP A 16 -14.67 -10.22 -13.88
N ASP A 17 -15.07 -11.47 -13.68
CA ASP A 17 -15.66 -12.31 -14.72
C ASP A 17 -17.05 -11.80 -15.12
N VAL A 18 -17.32 -11.81 -16.43
CA VAL A 18 -18.61 -11.48 -17.02
C VAL A 18 -19.06 -12.68 -17.85
N ILE A 19 -20.08 -13.38 -17.35
CA ILE A 19 -20.61 -14.60 -17.99
C ILE A 19 -21.89 -14.25 -18.76
N GLY A 20 -21.85 -14.45 -20.08
CA GLY A 20 -23.01 -14.28 -20.96
C GLY A 20 -24.04 -15.40 -20.79
N LEU A 21 -25.31 -15.10 -21.05
CA LEU A 21 -26.39 -16.11 -21.02
C LEU A 21 -26.22 -17.18 -22.11
N ASP A 22 -25.42 -16.90 -23.15
CA ASP A 22 -25.01 -17.82 -24.21
C ASP A 22 -23.79 -18.68 -23.83
N GLY A 23 -23.25 -18.51 -22.62
CA GLY A 23 -22.07 -19.22 -22.14
C GLY A 23 -20.74 -18.57 -22.52
N SER A 24 -20.73 -17.35 -23.10
CA SER A 24 -19.49 -16.60 -23.29
C SER A 24 -18.86 -16.25 -21.94
N VAL A 25 -17.52 -16.21 -21.91
CA VAL A 25 -16.75 -15.81 -20.74
C VAL A 25 -15.87 -14.63 -21.14
N ASP A 26 -16.22 -13.46 -20.64
CA ASP A 26 -15.49 -12.21 -20.80
C ASP A 26 -15.03 -11.72 -19.42
N TYR A 27 -14.25 -10.63 -19.38
CA TYR A 27 -13.86 -10.00 -18.11
C TYR A 27 -13.87 -8.48 -18.21
N LYS A 28 -14.20 -7.84 -17.10
CA LYS A 28 -14.02 -6.40 -16.90
C LYS A 28 -12.71 -6.17 -16.16
N GLU A 29 -11.80 -5.37 -16.72
CA GLU A 29 -10.56 -4.97 -16.04
C GLU A 29 -10.71 -3.57 -15.44
N THR A 30 -10.35 -3.41 -14.17
CA THR A 30 -10.24 -2.12 -13.48
C THR A 30 -8.80 -1.91 -13.04
N SER A 31 -8.24 -0.73 -13.33
CA SER A 31 -6.91 -0.35 -12.85
C SER A 31 -7.00 0.11 -11.40
N ARG A 32 -6.06 -0.35 -10.56
CA ARG A 32 -5.88 0.14 -9.19
C ARG A 32 -4.47 0.69 -9.00
N ALA A 33 -4.34 1.69 -8.14
CA ALA A 33 -3.04 2.22 -7.76
C ALA A 33 -2.22 1.14 -7.02
N PRO A 34 -0.90 1.05 -7.25
CA PRO A 34 -0.01 0.28 -6.39
C PRO A 34 0.01 0.87 -4.98
N TYR A 35 0.19 0.02 -3.96
CA TYR A 35 0.14 0.45 -2.56
C TYR A 35 1.08 -0.33 -1.63
N THR A 36 1.33 0.23 -0.46
CA THR A 36 1.96 -0.43 0.68
C THR A 36 1.13 -0.10 1.92
N LYS A 37 0.63 -1.13 2.61
CA LYS A 37 0.00 -0.99 3.92
C LYS A 37 0.95 -1.49 4.99
N VAL A 38 1.04 -0.75 6.09
CA VAL A 38 1.92 -1.08 7.21
C VAL A 38 1.37 -0.57 8.53
N THR A 39 1.44 -1.41 9.56
CA THR A 39 1.28 -0.99 10.96
C THR A 39 2.66 -0.68 11.54
N ALA A 40 2.90 0.58 11.88
CA ALA A 40 4.17 1.08 12.38
C ALA A 40 4.08 1.51 13.85
N LYS A 41 5.19 1.34 14.61
CA LYS A 41 5.33 1.98 15.93
C LYS A 41 5.61 3.47 15.80
N VAL A 42 5.03 4.26 16.68
CA VAL A 42 5.15 5.73 16.74
C VAL A 42 6.04 6.13 17.93
N PRO A 43 7.38 6.16 17.78
CA PRO A 43 8.26 6.75 18.78
C PRO A 43 8.09 8.27 18.86
N LYS A 44 8.63 8.91 19.90
CA LYS A 44 8.55 10.37 20.12
C LYS A 44 9.02 11.21 18.92
N ASN A 45 9.94 10.69 18.12
CA ASN A 45 10.50 11.35 16.94
C ASN A 45 9.93 10.81 15.62
N PHE A 46 8.76 10.16 15.64
CA PHE A 46 8.11 9.69 14.42
C PHE A 46 7.87 10.86 13.46
N PRO A 47 8.22 10.75 12.16
CA PRO A 47 8.23 11.88 11.24
C PRO A 47 6.82 12.17 10.69
N VAL A 48 5.88 12.54 11.56
CA VAL A 48 4.47 12.78 11.22
C VAL A 48 4.33 13.78 10.07
N ASP A 49 4.90 14.98 10.21
CA ASP A 49 4.75 16.06 9.21
C ASP A 49 5.26 15.64 7.84
N LYS A 50 6.38 14.91 7.79
CA LYS A 50 6.94 14.43 6.53
C LYS A 50 5.99 13.43 5.85
N ILE A 51 5.45 12.49 6.62
CA ILE A 51 4.56 11.44 6.11
C ILE A 51 3.23 12.02 5.62
N THR A 52 2.68 13.01 6.34
CA THR A 52 1.34 13.55 6.04
C THR A 52 1.33 14.66 4.99
N SER A 53 2.45 15.34 4.76
CA SER A 53 2.53 16.46 3.80
C SER A 53 3.22 16.12 2.47
N SER A 54 3.99 15.03 2.41
CA SER A 54 4.72 14.67 1.19
C SER A 54 3.83 13.91 0.21
N ASP A 55 3.90 14.29 -1.06
CA ASP A 55 3.22 13.64 -2.20
C ASP A 55 4.20 12.95 -3.16
N VAL A 56 5.52 13.14 -2.97
CA VAL A 56 6.58 12.54 -3.79
C VAL A 56 7.55 11.73 -2.91
N MET A 57 7.07 10.62 -2.36
CA MET A 57 7.91 9.69 -1.57
C MET A 57 8.32 8.45 -2.37
N THR A 58 9.48 7.89 -2.03
CA THR A 58 9.83 6.52 -2.42
C THR A 58 9.65 5.63 -1.19
N ILE A 59 8.79 4.62 -1.30
CA ILE A 59 8.52 3.67 -0.20
C ILE A 59 9.11 2.32 -0.57
N THR A 60 10.10 1.87 0.20
CA THR A 60 10.73 0.56 0.03
C THR A 60 10.23 -0.38 1.12
N SER A 61 9.64 -1.49 0.69
CA SER A 61 9.02 -2.51 1.54
C SER A 61 9.83 -3.79 1.45
N GLU A 62 10.59 -4.11 2.49
CA GLU A 62 11.29 -5.39 2.60
C GLU A 62 10.34 -6.44 3.19
N LEU A 63 10.03 -7.47 2.39
CA LEU A 63 9.07 -8.50 2.76
C LEU A 63 9.76 -9.66 3.49
N ALA A 64 8.99 -10.41 4.28
CA ALA A 64 9.53 -11.52 5.09
C ALA A 64 10.19 -12.63 4.26
N ASN A 65 9.86 -12.77 2.98
CA ASN A 65 10.47 -13.73 2.06
C ASN A 65 11.76 -13.18 1.37
N GLY A 66 12.22 -11.99 1.75
CA GLY A 66 13.40 -11.34 1.18
C GLY A 66 13.15 -10.58 -0.12
N GLN A 67 11.93 -10.61 -0.68
CA GLN A 67 11.58 -9.76 -1.82
C GLN A 67 11.44 -8.31 -1.37
N VAL A 68 11.75 -7.38 -2.27
CA VAL A 68 11.62 -5.94 -2.03
C VAL A 68 10.57 -5.39 -2.97
N TYR A 69 9.61 -4.65 -2.44
CA TYR A 69 8.60 -3.94 -3.21
C TYR A 69 8.80 -2.43 -3.07
N VAL A 70 8.86 -1.72 -4.20
CA VAL A 70 9.14 -0.28 -4.23
C VAL A 70 7.97 0.47 -4.83
N LEU A 71 7.49 1.49 -4.13
CA LEU A 71 6.61 2.53 -4.66
C LEU A 71 7.41 3.78 -5.03
N SER A 72 7.07 4.40 -6.15
CA SER A 72 7.60 5.69 -6.59
C SER A 72 6.48 6.73 -6.68
N ASN A 73 6.83 8.00 -6.43
CA ASN A 73 5.89 9.13 -6.36
C ASN A 73 4.70 8.82 -5.44
N ALA A 74 5.01 8.39 -4.22
CA ALA A 74 4.03 7.92 -3.26
C ALA A 74 3.55 9.00 -2.29
N TRP A 75 2.30 8.88 -1.85
CA TRP A 75 1.64 9.73 -0.87
C TRP A 75 0.90 8.90 0.16
N LEU A 76 0.62 9.50 1.32
CA LEU A 76 -0.26 8.89 2.32
C LEU A 76 -1.71 8.89 1.79
N HIS A 77 -2.30 7.71 1.69
CA HIS A 77 -3.69 7.51 1.32
C HIS A 77 -4.57 7.39 2.58
N GLY A 78 -5.72 8.05 2.55
CA GLY A 78 -6.70 7.98 3.63
C GLY A 78 -6.25 8.65 4.92
N GLU A 79 -6.71 8.11 6.05
CA GLU A 79 -6.43 8.63 7.39
C GLU A 79 -5.30 7.84 8.06
N ALA A 80 -4.41 8.54 8.77
CA ALA A 80 -3.38 7.94 9.62
C ALA A 80 -3.73 8.16 11.10
N ASN A 81 -4.56 7.27 11.66
CA ASN A 81 -5.05 7.40 13.02
C ASN A 81 -4.07 6.78 14.02
N HIS A 82 -3.45 7.61 14.87
CA HIS A 82 -2.53 7.15 15.90
C HIS A 82 -3.29 6.50 17.06
N ASN A 83 -2.97 5.24 17.39
CA ASN A 83 -3.42 4.57 18.60
C ASN A 83 -2.41 4.80 19.75
N PRO A 84 -2.73 5.66 20.74
CA PRO A 84 -1.81 5.96 21.84
C PRO A 84 -1.69 4.84 22.87
N GLU A 85 -2.68 3.95 22.97
CA GLU A 85 -2.63 2.81 23.91
C GLU A 85 -1.62 1.76 23.44
N GLU A 86 -1.62 1.46 22.14
CA GLU A 86 -0.70 0.50 21.53
C GLU A 86 0.61 1.14 21.05
N GLY A 87 0.65 2.48 20.92
CA GLY A 87 1.80 3.21 20.39
C GLY A 87 2.02 2.95 18.89
N THR A 88 0.94 2.69 18.15
CA THR A 88 0.96 2.28 16.74
C THR A 88 0.18 3.24 15.85
N VAL A 89 0.38 3.12 14.54
CA VAL A 89 -0.40 3.78 13.49
C VAL A 89 -0.47 2.86 12.29
N ASP A 90 -1.65 2.78 11.67
CA ASP A 90 -1.83 2.13 10.37
C ASP A 90 -1.64 3.17 9.27
N LEU A 91 -0.77 2.85 8.31
CA LEU A 91 -0.44 3.72 7.19
C LEU A 91 -0.69 2.96 5.90
N GLU A 92 -1.37 3.62 4.97
CA GLU A 92 -1.53 3.15 3.60
C GLU A 92 -0.90 4.17 2.68
N PHE A 93 0.09 3.74 1.91
CA PHE A 93 0.73 4.58 0.90
C PHE A 93 0.29 4.12 -0.48
N HIS A 94 -0.11 5.05 -1.33
CA HIS A 94 -0.35 4.80 -2.76
C HIS A 94 0.77 5.47 -3.55
N GLY A 95 1.10 4.95 -4.72
CA GLY A 95 2.08 5.56 -5.62
C GLY A 95 1.63 5.54 -7.07
N GLU A 96 2.35 6.25 -7.92
CA GLU A 96 2.13 6.20 -9.37
C GLU A 96 2.63 4.87 -9.95
N GLU A 97 3.78 4.39 -9.46
CA GLU A 97 4.40 3.15 -9.90
C GLU A 97 4.75 2.26 -8.70
N GLY A 98 4.62 0.95 -8.89
CA GLY A 98 4.94 -0.04 -7.88
C GLY A 98 5.44 -1.34 -8.50
N PHE A 99 6.61 -1.82 -8.09
CA PHE A 99 7.23 -3.01 -8.66
C PHE A 99 8.08 -3.77 -7.63
N TYR A 100 8.28 -5.06 -7.90
CA TYR A 100 9.23 -5.90 -7.16
C TYR A 100 10.63 -5.71 -7.73
N GLN A 101 11.62 -5.52 -6.86
CA GLN A 101 13.05 -5.53 -7.21
C GLN A 101 13.64 -6.94 -7.17
#